data_AF-A0A3N5VKU6-F1
#
_entry.id   AF-A0A3N5VKU6-F1
#
_cell.length_a   1.000
_cell.length_b   1.000
_cell.length_c   1.000
_cell.angle_alpha   90.00
_cell.angle_beta   90.00
_cell.angle_gamma   90.00
#
_symmetry.space_group_name_H-M   'P 1'
#
loop_
_entity.id
_entity.type
_entity.pdbx_description
1 polymer ?
#
loop_
_entity_poly.entity_id
_entity_poly.type
_entity_poly.pdbx_seq_one_letter_code
_entity_poly.pdbx_strand_id
1 'polypeptide(L)'
;MGKSSRREGLLFLAGCLLWFGSTTVRAQDTFDCFISKDLLDHAGLSLVWQNALPVKKGEKLETMQLLNERLYIRSDRNYTWSLGRNDGKIVFSRAI
;
A
#
# COMPACT_ATOMS: atom_id res chain seq x y z
N MET A 1 13.00 6.94 57.93
CA MET A 1 13.02 7.82 56.74
C MET A 1 14.27 7.47 55.92
N GLY A 2 14.15 6.96 54.69
CA GLY A 2 15.31 6.90 53.77
C GLY A 2 15.57 5.62 52.97
N LYS A 3 14.65 5.27 52.05
CA LYS A 3 14.93 4.77 50.68
C LYS A 3 15.73 3.46 50.51
N SER A 4 15.05 2.33 50.67
CA SER A 4 15.34 1.09 49.92
C SER A 4 14.08 0.66 49.15
N SER A 5 13.77 1.32 48.04
CA SER A 5 12.57 0.98 47.22
C SER A 5 12.61 1.68 45.86
N ARG A 6 13.72 1.55 45.12
CA ARG A 6 13.81 2.10 43.74
C ARG A 6 14.54 1.21 42.73
N ARG A 7 15.17 0.11 43.15
CA ARG A 7 15.96 -0.74 42.25
C ARG A 7 15.22 -1.98 41.75
N GLU A 8 14.24 -2.49 42.49
CA GLU A 8 13.54 -3.73 42.13
C GLU A 8 12.39 -3.50 41.12
N GLY A 9 11.69 -2.38 41.19
CA GLY A 9 10.61 -2.06 40.24
C GLY A 9 11.07 -1.82 38.80
N LEU A 10 12.34 -1.44 38.61
CA LEU A 10 12.90 -1.17 37.28
C LEU A 10 13.34 -2.44 36.55
N LEU A 11 13.59 -3.54 37.26
CA LEU A 11 13.99 -4.81 36.64
C LEU A 11 12.78 -5.63 36.15
N PHE A 12 11.62 -5.49 36.81
CA PHE A 12 10.40 -6.18 36.38
C PHE A 12 9.78 -5.63 35.08
N LEU A 13 9.89 -4.33 34.81
CA LEU A 13 9.37 -3.72 33.58
C LEU A 13 10.17 -4.07 32.32
N ALA A 14 11.47 -4.36 32.46
CA ALA A 14 12.32 -4.74 31.35
C ALA A 14 12.06 -6.18 30.87
N GLY A 15 11.67 -7.09 31.78
CA GLY A 15 11.38 -8.49 31.46
C GLY A 15 10.13 -8.70 30.61
N CYS A 16 9.07 -7.89 30.81
CA CYS A 16 7.83 -8.01 30.05
C CYS A 16 7.93 -7.49 28.61
N LEU A 17 8.87 -6.57 28.33
CA LEU A 17 9.05 -6.00 26.99
C LEU A 17 9.81 -6.92 26.03
N LEU A 18 10.48 -7.96 26.53
CA LEU A 18 11.26 -8.90 25.71
C LEU A 18 10.50 -10.19 25.36
N TRP A 19 9.34 -10.46 25.97
CA TRP A 19 8.53 -11.65 25.63
C TRP A 19 7.46 -11.37 24.56
N PHE A 20 6.99 -10.12 24.43
CA PHE A 20 6.08 -9.71 23.35
C PHE A 20 6.82 -9.15 22.11
N GLY A 21 8.03 -9.65 21.87
CA GLY A 21 8.88 -9.28 20.73
C GLY A 21 8.41 -9.90 19.42
N SER A 22 7.55 -9.17 18.71
CA SER A 22 7.37 -9.22 17.26
C SER A 22 6.58 -10.42 16.70
N THR A 23 5.28 -10.47 16.98
CA THR A 23 4.35 -10.90 15.91
C THR A 23 4.40 -9.83 14.83
N THR A 24 5.29 -9.98 13.86
CA THR A 24 5.11 -9.30 12.58
C THR A 24 3.83 -9.89 11.99
N VAL A 25 2.70 -9.24 12.29
CA VAL A 25 1.51 -9.37 11.44
C VAL A 25 2.00 -8.90 10.09
N ARG A 26 2.35 -9.85 9.24
CA ARG A 26 2.54 -9.59 7.82
C ARG A 26 1.13 -9.18 7.40
N ALA A 27 0.91 -7.87 7.23
CA ALA A 27 -0.27 -7.38 6.54
C ALA A 27 -0.21 -8.06 5.18
N GLN A 28 -0.93 -9.16 5.06
CA GLN A 28 -1.16 -9.82 3.79
C GLN A 28 -2.17 -8.91 3.13
N ASP A 29 -1.66 -7.82 2.54
CA ASP A 29 -2.43 -6.87 1.79
C ASP A 29 -3.15 -7.68 0.72
N THR A 30 -4.38 -8.02 1.02
CA THR A 30 -5.29 -8.72 0.13
C THR A 30 -5.76 -7.61 -0.79
N PHE A 31 -4.87 -7.16 -1.68
CA PHE A 31 -5.28 -6.35 -2.81
C PHE A 31 -6.16 -7.29 -3.63
N ASP A 32 -7.47 -7.20 -3.42
CA ASP A 32 -8.47 -7.84 -4.26
C ASP A 32 -8.26 -7.32 -5.67
N CYS A 33 -7.45 -8.05 -6.42
CA CYS A 33 -7.27 -7.80 -7.83
C CYS A 33 -8.65 -7.98 -8.47
N PHE A 34 -9.17 -6.92 -9.10
CA PHE A 34 -10.46 -6.98 -9.80
C PHE A 34 -10.51 -8.09 -10.86
N ILE A 35 -9.34 -8.52 -11.34
CA ILE A 35 -9.18 -9.63 -12.27
C ILE A 35 -8.52 -10.79 -11.51
N SER A 36 -9.22 -11.92 -11.40
CA SER A 36 -8.66 -13.11 -10.77
C SER A 36 -7.48 -13.66 -11.57
N LYS A 37 -6.55 -14.30 -10.87
CA LYS A 37 -5.42 -14.98 -11.52
C LYS A 37 -5.90 -16.06 -12.50
N ASP A 38 -6.90 -16.84 -12.11
CA ASP A 38 -7.43 -17.91 -12.96
C ASP A 38 -7.99 -17.39 -14.29
N LEU A 39 -8.57 -16.17 -14.31
CA LEU A 39 -9.04 -15.54 -15.54
C LEU A 39 -7.88 -15.16 -16.47
N LEU A 40 -6.79 -14.64 -15.89
CA LEU A 40 -5.58 -14.33 -16.65
C LEU A 40 -4.97 -15.60 -17.24
N ASP A 41 -4.81 -16.64 -16.41
CA ASP A 41 -4.22 -17.92 -16.80
C ASP A 41 -5.05 -18.59 -17.91
N HIS A 42 -6.39 -18.58 -17.81
CA HIS A 42 -7.29 -19.10 -18.84
C HIS A 42 -7.14 -18.38 -20.19
N ALA A 43 -6.88 -17.07 -20.16
CA ALA A 43 -6.67 -16.25 -21.36
C ALA A 43 -5.22 -16.30 -21.89
N GLY A 44 -4.32 -17.04 -21.23
CA GLY A 44 -2.89 -17.03 -21.55
C GLY A 44 -2.23 -15.67 -21.30
N LEU A 45 -2.79 -14.86 -20.40
CA LEU A 45 -2.29 -13.56 -20.01
C LEU A 45 -1.53 -13.65 -18.68
N SER A 46 -0.62 -12.70 -18.45
CA SER A 46 0.10 -12.59 -17.20
C SER A 46 0.05 -11.17 -16.65
N LEU A 47 0.13 -11.05 -15.33
CA LEU A 47 0.28 -9.75 -14.67
C LEU A 47 1.68 -9.19 -14.94
N VAL A 48 1.76 -8.05 -15.62
CA VAL A 48 3.04 -7.38 -15.92
C VAL A 48 3.46 -6.46 -14.77
N TRP A 49 2.53 -5.68 -14.23
CA TRP A 49 2.73 -4.86 -13.03
C TRP A 49 1.39 -4.49 -12.39
N GLN A 50 1.44 -4.08 -11.13
CA GLN A 50 0.31 -3.55 -10.38
C GLN A 50 0.78 -2.37 -9.53
N ASN A 51 -0.03 -1.32 -9.42
CA ASN A 51 0.28 -0.16 -8.58
C ASN A 51 -0.98 0.30 -7.81
N ALA A 52 -0.78 0.67 -6.55
CA ALA A 52 -1.82 1.26 -5.72
C ALA A 52 -1.79 2.78 -5.87
N LEU A 53 -2.90 3.36 -6.35
CA LEU A 53 -3.02 4.81 -6.46
C LEU A 53 -3.46 5.41 -5.13
N PRO A 54 -2.93 6.59 -4.74
CA PRO A 54 -3.31 7.29 -3.52
C PRO A 54 -4.66 8.01 -3.68
N VAL A 55 -5.72 7.24 -3.91
CA VAL A 55 -7.09 7.73 -4.08
C VAL A 55 -7.69 8.02 -2.69
N LYS A 56 -8.30 9.19 -2.53
CA LYS A 56 -8.93 9.57 -1.25
C LYS A 56 -10.22 8.80 -1.03
N LYS A 57 -10.65 8.71 0.23
CA LYS A 57 -11.95 8.11 0.56
C LYS A 57 -13.08 8.82 -0.20
N GLY A 58 -13.85 8.03 -0.94
CA GLY A 58 -14.98 8.51 -1.75
C GLY A 58 -14.57 9.26 -3.03
N GLU A 59 -13.30 9.28 -3.40
CA GLU A 59 -12.84 9.69 -4.74
C GLU A 59 -12.98 8.50 -5.69
N LYS A 60 -13.44 8.77 -6.92
CA LYS A 60 -13.65 7.77 -7.96
C LYS A 60 -12.70 8.02 -9.11
N LEU A 61 -12.24 6.95 -9.75
CA LEU A 61 -11.54 7.05 -11.02
C LEU A 61 -12.59 7.22 -12.14
N GLU A 62 -12.49 8.30 -12.90
CA GLU A 62 -13.42 8.60 -14.00
C GLU A 62 -12.88 8.12 -15.35
N THR A 63 -11.58 8.26 -15.58
CA THR A 63 -11.01 8.05 -16.90
C THR A 63 -9.65 7.38 -16.77
N MET A 64 -9.43 6.41 -17.64
CA MET A 64 -8.15 5.74 -17.84
C MET A 64 -7.86 5.70 -19.34
N GLN A 65 -6.74 6.28 -19.76
CA GLN A 65 -6.35 6.34 -21.17
C GLN A 65 -4.88 6.01 -21.33
N LEU A 66 -4.56 5.11 -22.27
CA LEU A 66 -3.20 4.85 -22.68
C LEU A 66 -2.87 5.73 -23.88
N LEU A 67 -1.84 6.57 -23.74
CA LEU A 67 -1.33 7.41 -24.83
C LEU A 67 0.20 7.24 -24.89
N ASN A 68 0.67 6.68 -26.00
CA ASN A 68 2.07 6.30 -26.20
C ASN A 68 2.57 5.40 -25.04
N GLU A 69 3.66 5.81 -24.39
CA GLU A 69 4.31 5.07 -23.29
C GLU A 69 3.76 5.44 -21.90
N ARG A 70 2.58 6.07 -21.84
CA ARG A 70 1.99 6.58 -20.60
C ARG A 70 0.54 6.19 -20.41
N LEU A 71 0.22 5.67 -19.24
CA LEU A 71 -1.15 5.51 -18.76
C LEU A 71 -1.54 6.77 -18.00
N TYR A 72 -2.61 7.43 -18.43
CA TYR A 72 -3.19 8.59 -17.77
C TYR A 72 -4.46 8.17 -17.04
N ILE A 73 -4.57 8.55 -15.78
CA ILE A 73 -5.71 8.22 -14.92
C ILE A 73 -6.19 9.52 -14.31
N ARG A 74 -7.48 9.81 -14.42
CA ARG A 74 -8.13 10.99 -13.84
C ARG A 74 -9.23 10.59 -12.88
N SER A 75 -9.32 11.26 -11.73
CA SER A 75 -10.42 11.13 -10.79
C SER A 75 -11.55 12.13 -11.00
N ASP A 76 -12.65 11.91 -10.31
CA ASP A 76 -13.81 12.81 -10.17
C ASP A 76 -13.52 14.09 -9.37
N ARG A 77 -12.29 14.24 -8.88
CA ARG A 77 -11.80 15.42 -8.16
C ARG A 77 -10.79 16.24 -8.95
N ASN A 78 -10.75 16.05 -10.27
CA ASN A 78 -9.78 16.70 -11.17
C ASN A 78 -8.33 16.46 -10.73
N TYR A 79 -8.04 15.27 -10.20
CA TYR A 79 -6.68 14.85 -9.92
C TYR A 79 -6.24 13.83 -10.97
N THR A 80 -5.04 14.02 -11.51
CA THR A 80 -4.49 13.19 -12.59
C THR A 80 -3.18 12.54 -12.16
N TRP A 81 -3.05 11.26 -12.49
CA TRP A 81 -1.79 10.50 -12.44
C TRP A 81 -1.35 10.16 -13.86
N SER A 82 -0.04 10.20 -14.11
CA SER A 82 0.59 9.62 -15.29
C SER A 82 1.55 8.54 -14.85
N LEU A 83 1.39 7.32 -15.38
CA LEU A 83 2.18 6.15 -15.07
C LEU A 83 2.94 5.68 -16.30
N GLY A 84 4.15 5.16 -16.12
CA GLY A 84 4.88 4.48 -17.19
C GLY A 84 4.15 3.21 -17.63
N ARG A 85 4.00 3.00 -18.95
CA ARG A 85 3.30 1.83 -19.50
C ARG A 85 3.94 0.51 -19.09
N ASN A 86 5.26 0.47 -19.01
CA ASN A 86 6.02 -0.79 -18.89
C ASN A 86 6.35 -1.15 -17.43
N ASP A 87 6.41 -0.17 -16.54
CA ASP A 87 6.81 -0.38 -15.14
C ASP A 87 5.78 0.11 -14.11
N GLY A 88 4.68 0.72 -14.56
CA GLY A 88 3.63 1.25 -13.69
C GLY A 88 4.09 2.37 -12.76
N LYS A 89 5.31 2.93 -12.93
CA LYS A 89 5.80 3.98 -12.03
C LYS A 89 5.05 5.27 -12.27
N ILE A 90 4.67 5.94 -11.19
CA ILE A 90 4.09 7.28 -11.25
C ILE A 90 5.16 8.24 -11.75
N VAL A 91 4.97 8.79 -12.94
CA VAL A 91 5.83 9.81 -13.54
C VAL A 91 5.46 11.19 -13.03
N PHE A 92 4.17 11.48 -12.90
CA PHE A 92 3.68 12.67 -12.22
C PHE A 92 2.27 12.46 -11.65
N SER A 93 1.92 13.30 -10.69
CA SER A 93 0.57 13.37 -10.11
C SER A 93 0.24 14.80 -9.69
N ARG A 94 -0.90 15.34 -10.15
CA ARG A 94 -1.29 16.74 -9.86
C ARG A 94 -2.79 16.97 -9.99
N ALA A 95 -3.27 18.01 -9.31
CA ALA A 95 -4.55 18.62 -9.63
C ALA A 95 -4.50 19.34 -10.99
N ILE A 96 -5.62 19.37 -11.70
CA ILE A 96 -5.83 20.08 -12.97
C ILE A 96 -7.03 21.02 -12.88
#